data_AF-A0A969BXU9-F1
#
_entry.id   AF-A0A969BXU9-F1
#
_cell.length_a   1.000
_cell.length_b   1.000
_cell.length_c   1.000
_cell.angle_alpha   90.00
_cell.angle_beta   90.00
_cell.angle_gamma   90.00
#
_symmetry.space_group_name_H-M   'P 1'
#
loop_
_entity.id
_entity.type
_entity.pdbx_description
1 polymer ?
#
loop_
_entity_poly.entity_id
_entity_poly.type
_entity_poly.pdbx_seq_one_letter_code
_entity_poly.pdbx_strand_id
1 'polypeptide(L)' 'MQASSATSELRIEVPEKIRLALEAYAADRKFSTEFVVEMALSQFLDADGVTFEDCDPVLNPGKLREQVEILQYQLAKKK' A
#
# COMPACT_ATOMS: atom_id res chain seq x y z
N MET A 1 32.58 13.37 -11.52
CA MET A 1 32.09 12.38 -10.54
C MET A 1 30.97 11.60 -11.23
N GLN A 2 31.23 10.36 -11.67
CA GLN A 2 30.19 9.50 -12.23
C GLN A 2 29.38 8.93 -11.06
N ALA A 3 28.11 9.33 -10.96
CA ALA A 3 27.17 8.65 -10.07
C ALA A 3 26.91 7.27 -10.66
N SER A 4 27.53 6.24 -10.07
CA SER A 4 27.14 4.87 -10.31
C SER A 4 25.68 4.74 -9.87
N SER A 5 24.74 4.66 -10.82
CA SER A 5 23.38 4.26 -10.51
C SER A 5 23.43 2.78 -10.16
N ALA A 6 23.64 2.48 -8.88
CA ALA A 6 23.45 1.13 -8.38
C ALA A 6 21.95 0.79 -8.49
N THR A 7 21.53 0.28 -9.65
CA THR A 7 20.27 -0.45 -9.80
C THR A 7 20.39 -1.67 -8.91
N SER A 8 19.90 -1.54 -7.68
CA SER A 8 19.81 -2.66 -6.75
C SER A 8 18.68 -3.55 -7.26
N GLU A 9 19.03 -4.59 -8.02
CA GLU A 9 18.07 -5.60 -8.47
C GLU A 9 17.56 -6.37 -7.25
N LEU A 10 16.29 -6.20 -6.92
CA LEU A 10 15.62 -6.96 -5.87
C LEU A 10 15.33 -8.37 -6.40
N ARG A 11 16.17 -9.34 -6.03
CA ARG A 11 15.97 -10.76 -6.39
C ARG A 11 15.22 -11.47 -5.28
N ILE A 12 13.95 -11.79 -5.54
CA ILE A 12 13.10 -12.51 -4.61
C ILE A 12 12.67 -13.83 -5.26
N GLU A 13 12.97 -14.94 -4.59
CA GLU A 13 12.34 -16.22 -4.90
C GLU A 13 11.02 -16.32 -4.15
N VAL A 14 9.92 -16.42 -4.89
CA VAL A 14 8.60 -16.69 -4.34
C VAL A 14 8.07 -18.02 -4.90
N PRO A 15 7.27 -18.77 -4.12
CA PRO A 15 6.54 -19.93 -4.63
C PRO A 15 5.78 -19.60 -5.92
N GLU A 16 5.73 -20.56 -6.85
CA GLU A 16 5.14 -20.35 -8.18
C GLU A 16 3.68 -19.86 -8.12
N LYS A 17 2.91 -20.37 -7.16
CA LYS A 17 1.52 -19.94 -6.90
C LYS A 17 1.42 -18.44 -6.58
N ILE A 18 2.39 -17.90 -5.83
CA ILE A 18 2.43 -16.48 -5.45
C ILE A 18 2.87 -15.63 -6.64
N ARG A 19 3.85 -16.09 -7.41
CA ARG A 19 4.28 -15.42 -8.65
C ARG A 19 3.12 -15.23 -9.63
N LEU A 20 2.35 -16.30 -9.88
CA LEU A 20 1.19 -16.25 -10.76
C LEU A 20 0.13 -15.26 -10.27
N ALA A 21 -0.10 -15.19 -8.95
CA ALA A 21 -1.03 -14.24 -8.37
C ALA A 21 -0.56 -12.78 -8.54
N LEU A 22 0.74 -12.51 -8.35
CA LEU A 22 1.33 -11.19 -8.56
C LEU A 22 1.24 -10.76 -10.03
N GLU A 23 1.58 -11.66 -10.96
CA GLU A 23 1.50 -11.42 -12.41
C GLU A 23 0.04 -11.15 -12.85
N ALA A 24 -0.92 -11.94 -12.35
CA ALA A 24 -2.33 -11.75 -12.65
C ALA A 24 -2.86 -10.39 -12.14
N TYR A 25 -2.49 -10.00 -10.91
CA TYR A 25 -2.85 -8.71 -10.34
C TYR A 25 -2.22 -7.53 -11.10
N ALA A 26 -0.94 -7.66 -11.44
CA ALA A 26 -0.22 -6.67 -12.24
C ALA A 26 -0.87 -6.49 -13.62
N ALA A 27 -1.23 -7.59 -14.29
CA ALA A 27 -1.89 -7.55 -15.60
C ALA A 27 -3.27 -6.90 -15.54
N ASP A 28 -4.11 -7.24 -14.55
CA ASP A 28 -5.44 -6.66 -14.37
C ASP A 28 -5.38 -5.14 -14.17
N ARG A 29 -4.43 -4.67 -13.36
CA ARG A 29 -4.26 -3.25 -13.03
C ARG A 29 -3.34 -2.48 -13.97
N LYS A 30 -2.74 -3.15 -14.96
CA LYS A 30 -1.72 -2.58 -15.87
C LYS A 30 -0.52 -1.98 -15.13
N PHE A 31 -0.10 -2.64 -14.07
CA PHE A 31 1.11 -2.28 -13.32
C PHE A 31 2.27 -3.19 -13.70
N SER A 32 3.50 -2.75 -13.43
CA SER A 32 4.64 -3.66 -13.47
C SER A 32 4.63 -4.57 -12.24
N THR A 33 5.16 -5.77 -12.38
CA THR A 33 5.27 -6.71 -11.25
C THR A 33 6.18 -6.12 -10.16
N GLU A 34 7.25 -5.39 -10.52
CA GLU A 34 8.10 -4.72 -9.53
C GLU A 34 7.29 -3.71 -8.70
N PHE A 35 6.44 -2.90 -9.34
CA PHE A 35 5.64 -1.89 -8.64
C PHE A 35 4.65 -2.53 -7.66
N VAL A 36 4.06 -3.67 -8.02
CA VAL A 36 3.17 -4.42 -7.12
C VAL A 36 3.93 -4.92 -5.89
N VAL A 37 5.16 -5.41 -6.08
CA VAL A 37 6.02 -5.88 -4.99
C VAL A 37 6.47 -4.72 -4.12
N GLU A 38 6.91 -3.60 -4.71
CA GLU A 38 7.29 -2.38 -3.98
C GLU A 38 6.12 -1.83 -3.16
N MET A 39 4.89 -1.85 -3.72
CA MET A 39 3.68 -1.42 -3.02
C MET A 39 3.32 -2.37 -1.87
N ALA A 40 3.47 -3.68 -2.06
CA ALA A 40 3.25 -4.65 -0.98
C ALA A 40 4.28 -4.48 0.14
N LEU A 41 5.56 -4.24 -0.21
CA LEU A 41 6.62 -3.99 0.75
C LEU A 41 6.44 -2.64 1.45
N SER A 42 6.06 -1.59 0.74
CA SER A 42 5.82 -0.28 1.35
C SER A 42 4.66 -0.34 2.34
N GLN A 43 3.58 -1.06 2.00
CA GLN A 43 2.47 -1.29 2.92
C GLN A 43 2.88 -2.10 4.16
N PHE A 44 3.76 -3.09 4.02
CA PHE A 44 4.29 -3.85 5.15
C PHE A 44 5.26 -3.03 6.03
N LEU A 45 6.05 -2.15 5.40
CA LEU A 45 7.04 -1.32 6.08
C LEU A 45 6.45 -0.03 6.65
N ASP A 46 5.25 0.36 6.23
CA ASP A 46 4.52 1.48 6.81
C ASP A 46 4.10 1.11 8.23
N ALA A 47 4.71 1.74 9.23
CA ALA A 47 4.55 1.40 10.64
C ALA A 47 3.12 1.59 11.18
N ASP A 48 2.27 2.31 10.43
CA ASP A 48 0.83 2.46 10.70
C ASP A 48 -0.02 1.29 10.14
N GLY A 49 0.57 0.38 9.36
CA GLY A 49 -0.07 -0.80 8.78
C GLY A 49 0.17 -2.05 9.62
N VAL A 50 -0.53 -2.20 10.75
CA VAL A 50 -0.04 -3.07 11.83
C VAL A 50 -0.38 -4.56 11.74
N THR A 51 -1.41 -5.04 11.02
CA THR A 51 -1.62 -6.45 10.57
C THR A 51 -3.00 -6.62 9.90
N PHE A 52 -3.25 -7.78 9.26
CA PHE A 52 -4.58 -8.18 8.73
C PHE A 52 -5.68 -8.30 9.79
N GLU A 53 -5.36 -8.35 11.09
CA GLU A 53 -6.36 -8.44 12.17
C GLU A 53 -7.09 -7.10 12.41
N ASP A 54 -6.51 -5.98 11.99
CA ASP A 54 -7.10 -4.63 12.09
C ASP A 54 -7.88 -4.20 10.83
N CYS A 55 -7.92 -5.06 9.80
CA CYS A 55 -8.63 -4.77 8.56
C CYS A 55 -10.11 -5.09 8.74
N ASP A 56 -10.91 -4.10 9.18
CA ASP A 56 -12.36 -4.17 9.03
C ASP A 56 -12.72 -3.75 7.59
N PRO A 57 -13.05 -4.68 6.67
CA PRO A 57 -13.27 -4.38 5.25
C PRO A 57 -14.49 -3.47 5.01
N VAL A 58 -15.28 -3.20 6.06
CA VAL A 58 -16.43 -2.29 6.01
C VAL A 58 -16.00 -0.82 6.09
N LEU A 59 -14.84 -0.51 6.67
CA LEU A 59 -14.37 0.85 6.89
C LEU A 59 -13.15 1.18 6.04
N ASN A 60 -13.41 1.75 4.85
CA ASN A 60 -12.38 2.35 4.04
C ASN A 60 -11.65 3.45 4.87
N PRO A 61 -10.32 3.35 5.07
CA PRO A 61 -9.54 4.31 5.87
C PRO A 61 -9.71 5.77 5.41
N GLY A 62 -9.94 5.99 4.12
CA GLY A 62 -10.24 7.32 3.57
C GLY A 62 -11.53 7.93 4.11
N LYS A 63 -12.57 7.10 4.34
CA LYS A 63 -13.86 7.57 4.89
C LYS A 63 -13.76 7.95 6.36
N LEU A 64 -12.89 7.32 7.13
CA LEU A 64 -12.69 7.65 8.54
C LEU A 64 -11.98 9.00 8.68
N ARG A 65 -10.93 9.23 7.87
CA ARG A 65 -10.22 10.52 7.81
C ARG A 65 -11.18 11.65 7.43
N GLU A 66 -12.00 11.46 6.40
CA GLU A 66 -13.02 12.41 5.97
C GLU A 66 -14.05 12.72 7.08
N GLN A 67 -14.54 11.70 7.79
CA GLN A 67 -15.47 11.91 8.91
C GLN A 67 -14.85 12.69 10.07
N VAL A 68 -13.59 12.41 10.41
CA VAL A 68 -12.88 13.13 11.48
C VAL A 68 -12.70 14.60 11.12
N GLU A 69 -12.31 14.91 9.89
CA GLU A 69 -12.20 16.29 9.41
C GLU A 69 -13.54 17.04 9.46
N ILE A 70 -14.62 16.38 9.01
CA ILE A 70 -15.98 16.95 9.05
C ILE A 70 -16.41 17.24 10.50
N LEU A 71 -16.19 16.30 11.43
CA LEU A 71 -16.55 16.46 12.84
C LEU A 71 -15.77 17.59 13.51
N GLN A 72 -14.46 17.69 13.24
CA GLN A 72 -13.62 18.77 13.76
C GLN A 72 -14.09 20.14 13.25
N TYR A 73 -14.42 20.24 11.96
CA TYR A 73 -14.97 21.45 11.37
C TYR A 73 -16.30 21.87 12.04
N GLN A 74 -17.20 20.92 12.26
CA GLN A 74 -18.49 21.19 12.92
C GLN A 74 -18.32 21.63 14.38
N LEU A 75 -17.39 21.03 15.11
CA LEU A 75 -17.06 21.43 16.49
C LEU A 75 -16.46 22.84 16.53
N ALA A 76 -15.59 23.17 15.58
CA ALA A 76 -15.02 24.51 15.46
C ALA A 76 -16.09 25.57 15.16
N LYS A 77 -17.12 25.21 14.38
CA LYS A 77 -18.25 26.10 14.05
C LYS A 77 -19.30 26.23 15.16
N LYS A 78 -19.31 25.32 16.13
CA LYS A 78 -20.30 25.30 17.25
C LYS A 78 -19.85 26.11 18.47
N LYS A 79 -18.62 26.63 18.49
CA LYS A 79 -18.11 27.57 19.47
C LYS A 79 -18.27 29.00 18.96
#